data_AF-A0AAD0UVW1-F1
#
_entry.id   AF-A0AAD0UVW1-F1
#
_cell.length_a   1.000
_cell.length_b   1.000
_cell.length_c   1.000
_cell.angle_alpha   90.00
_cell.angle_beta   90.00
_cell.angle_gamma   90.00
#
_symmetry.space_group_name_H-M   'P 1'
#
loop_
_entity.id
_entity.type
_entity.pdbx_description
1 polymer ?
#
loop_
_entity_poly.entity_id
_entity_poly.type
_entity_poly.pdbx_seq_one_letter_code
_entity_poly.pdbx_strand_id
1 'polypeptide(L)'
;MRLGVIKCGSFNIMITKDEIKDKSKEYNINPADVERDYVFGWILNGIYSESPLKDYLILKGGNLYRKAYLSNARFSKDLDFGFQTPLNSEFIIEELNQICENIAEKSGIDFDLNRNKVEYKQTFNNSEAYEARLYFKDFFGKPGRITISAKLDIAEMQRIFLPIQSRPLIHPYSDSSSCSAEVMCLKLEESLADKIKCLLQRRHIADLFDLIYSIFFNSTIPLDKAEIFGVFLQKTIFARNPKVVRDILLSLPLKKLNEAWNNYVIAPLISKFDFNDAISNFESLVRELFPETFSSRGDLAFFPPDKRNKIIDAGYNQKLLIINYEGYVREVEPYSLTYKIRQDGIGQEYFYGYDLTGGKSKSVSIKIFLHSKIRSIEISDKSFTPRFEIELSKAGEFGKRPYFPRTRRRFTFSKKRRPRRRK
;
A
#
# COMPACT_ATOMS: atom_id res chain seq x y z
N MET A 1 -67.34 -0.94 -9.01
CA MET A 1 -66.15 -1.80 -9.17
C MET A 1 -65.01 -0.95 -9.71
N ARG A 2 -64.03 -0.59 -8.87
CA ARG A 2 -62.77 0.01 -9.33
C ARG A 2 -61.71 -1.09 -9.28
N LEU A 3 -61.26 -1.54 -10.45
CA LEU A 3 -60.13 -2.43 -10.61
C LEU A 3 -58.87 -1.67 -10.18
N GLY A 4 -58.27 -2.11 -9.07
CA GLY A 4 -56.99 -1.62 -8.59
C GLY A 4 -55.87 -2.09 -9.52
N VAL A 5 -55.14 -1.12 -10.07
CA VAL A 5 -53.87 -1.35 -10.76
C VAL A 5 -52.87 -1.83 -9.72
N ILE A 6 -52.47 -3.10 -9.80
CA ILE A 6 -51.35 -3.65 -9.04
C ILE A 6 -50.08 -3.03 -9.64
N LYS A 7 -49.58 -1.97 -9.01
CA LYS A 7 -48.19 -1.56 -9.21
C LYS A 7 -47.31 -2.64 -8.56
N CYS A 8 -46.77 -3.53 -9.38
CA CYS A 8 -45.67 -4.39 -8.98
C CYS A 8 -44.43 -3.49 -8.82
N GLY A 9 -44.24 -2.97 -7.61
CA GLY A 9 -43.01 -2.28 -7.23
C GLY A 9 -41.97 -3.33 -6.88
N SER A 10 -41.02 -3.56 -7.78
CA SER A 10 -39.78 -4.25 -7.44
C SER A 10 -39.03 -3.39 -6.43
N PHE A 11 -39.22 -3.65 -5.13
CA PHE A 11 -38.38 -3.05 -4.11
C PHE A 11 -36.96 -3.53 -4.35
N ASN A 12 -36.03 -2.60 -4.61
CA ASN A 12 -34.60 -2.88 -4.65
C ASN A 12 -34.17 -3.35 -3.26
N ILE A 13 -33.86 -4.63 -3.10
CA ILE A 13 -33.56 -5.20 -1.79
C ILE A 13 -32.06 -5.02 -1.52
N MET A 14 -31.76 -4.09 -0.60
CA MET A 14 -30.53 -4.05 0.21
C MET A 14 -30.04 -5.47 0.54
N ILE A 15 -28.72 -5.71 0.52
CA ILE A 15 -28.16 -6.99 0.98
C ILE A 15 -28.77 -7.42 2.31
N THR A 16 -29.26 -8.65 2.37
CA THR A 16 -29.94 -9.13 3.58
C THR A 16 -28.93 -9.56 4.65
N LYS A 17 -29.35 -9.53 5.92
CA LYS A 17 -28.55 -10.06 7.03
C LYS A 17 -28.17 -11.54 6.82
N ASP A 18 -29.06 -12.30 6.17
CA ASP A 18 -28.82 -13.72 5.92
C ASP A 18 -27.84 -13.93 4.76
N GLU A 19 -27.92 -13.12 3.70
CA GLU A 19 -26.90 -13.12 2.64
C GLU A 19 -25.52 -12.77 3.19
N ILE A 20 -25.40 -11.77 4.08
CA ILE A 20 -24.12 -11.44 4.73
C ILE A 20 -23.58 -12.64 5.51
N LYS A 21 -24.43 -13.33 6.28
CA LYS A 21 -24.03 -14.53 7.04
C LYS A 21 -23.61 -15.66 6.10
N ASP A 22 -24.34 -15.87 5.01
CA ASP A 22 -24.09 -16.95 4.07
C ASP A 22 -22.80 -16.70 3.30
N LYS A 23 -22.54 -15.47 2.84
CA LYS A 23 -21.26 -15.05 2.29
C LYS A 23 -20.11 -15.15 3.29
N SER A 24 -20.35 -14.79 4.55
CA SER A 24 -19.35 -14.94 5.62
C SER A 24 -18.96 -16.41 5.83
N LYS A 25 -19.93 -17.34 5.79
CA LYS A 25 -19.67 -18.79 5.85
C LYS A 25 -18.97 -19.30 4.59
N GLU A 26 -19.45 -18.90 3.40
CA GLU A 26 -18.88 -19.26 2.09
C GLU A 26 -17.40 -18.89 2.02
N TYR A 27 -17.06 -17.66 2.40
CA TYR A 27 -15.68 -17.18 2.39
C TYR A 27 -14.86 -17.60 3.61
N ASN A 28 -15.53 -18.07 4.68
CA ASN A 28 -14.94 -18.34 5.99
C ASN A 28 -14.20 -17.11 6.58
N ILE A 29 -14.93 -15.99 6.69
CA ILE A 29 -14.43 -14.69 7.21
C ILE A 29 -15.46 -14.04 8.15
N ASN A 30 -15.07 -12.95 8.82
CA ASN A 30 -15.99 -12.22 9.69
C ASN A 30 -17.10 -11.52 8.88
N PRO A 31 -18.37 -11.55 9.32
CA PRO A 31 -19.46 -10.78 8.70
C PRO A 31 -19.13 -9.30 8.46
N ALA A 32 -18.39 -8.66 9.37
CA ALA A 32 -17.98 -7.26 9.23
C ALA A 32 -17.04 -7.01 8.03
N ASP A 33 -16.30 -8.01 7.57
CA ASP A 33 -15.48 -7.90 6.37
C ASP A 33 -16.34 -8.02 5.09
N VAL A 34 -17.41 -8.82 5.13
CA VAL A 34 -18.42 -8.87 4.06
C VAL A 34 -19.18 -7.55 3.98
N GLU A 35 -19.66 -7.02 5.11
CA GLU A 35 -20.35 -5.73 5.17
C GLU A 35 -19.49 -4.60 4.56
N ARG A 36 -18.20 -4.55 4.93
CA ARG A 36 -17.28 -3.56 4.39
C ARG A 36 -17.04 -3.73 2.89
N ASP A 37 -16.86 -4.97 2.42
CA ASP A 37 -16.69 -5.26 1.00
C ASP A 37 -17.94 -4.89 0.19
N TYR A 38 -19.14 -5.14 0.71
CA TYR A 38 -20.40 -4.72 0.10
C TYR A 38 -20.48 -3.19 -0.01
N VAL A 39 -20.20 -2.47 1.08
CA VAL A 39 -20.21 -0.99 1.11
C VAL A 39 -19.17 -0.41 0.14
N PHE A 40 -18.00 -1.05 -0.02
CA PHE A 40 -17.03 -0.64 -1.03
C PHE A 40 -17.53 -0.76 -2.46
N GLY A 41 -18.36 -1.76 -2.77
CA GLY A 41 -19.03 -1.84 -4.07
C GLY A 41 -19.90 -0.61 -4.31
N TRP A 42 -20.77 -0.28 -3.36
CA TRP A 42 -21.65 0.88 -3.45
C TRP A 42 -20.91 2.23 -3.51
N ILE A 43 -19.84 2.41 -2.74
CA ILE A 43 -18.99 3.61 -2.81
C ILE A 43 -18.36 3.75 -4.20
N LEU A 44 -17.82 2.65 -4.76
CA LEU A 44 -17.24 2.67 -6.11
C LEU A 44 -18.31 2.97 -7.17
N ASN A 45 -19.51 2.37 -7.04
CA ASN A 45 -20.64 2.67 -7.90
C ASN A 45 -20.99 4.17 -7.86
N GLY A 46 -21.12 4.75 -6.66
CA GLY A 46 -21.40 6.19 -6.51
C GLY A 46 -20.32 7.10 -7.08
N ILE A 47 -19.04 6.78 -6.83
CA ILE A 47 -17.91 7.55 -7.39
C ILE A 47 -17.95 7.54 -8.92
N TYR A 48 -18.09 6.37 -9.54
CA TYR A 48 -17.91 6.22 -11.00
C TYR A 48 -19.18 6.47 -11.82
N SER A 49 -20.37 6.38 -11.23
CA SER A 49 -21.63 6.58 -11.95
C SER A 49 -22.28 7.95 -11.69
N GLU A 50 -22.02 8.60 -10.55
CA GLU A 50 -22.84 9.72 -10.07
C GLU A 50 -22.06 10.97 -9.65
N SER A 51 -20.74 10.89 -9.51
CA SER A 51 -19.92 12.01 -9.04
C SER A 51 -18.89 12.46 -10.08
N PRO A 52 -18.55 13.76 -10.14
CA PRO A 52 -17.40 14.26 -10.88
C PRO A 52 -16.06 13.66 -10.39
N LEU A 53 -16.00 13.06 -9.19
CA LEU A 53 -14.81 12.36 -8.70
C LEU A 53 -14.30 11.27 -9.66
N LYS A 54 -15.16 10.70 -10.51
CA LYS A 54 -14.76 9.72 -11.53
C LYS A 54 -13.64 10.22 -12.45
N ASP A 55 -13.59 11.53 -12.70
CA ASP A 55 -12.61 12.16 -13.61
C ASP A 55 -11.26 12.40 -12.92
N TYR A 56 -11.19 12.23 -11.60
CA TYR A 56 -10.00 12.48 -10.79
C TYR A 56 -9.43 11.21 -10.14
N LEU A 57 -10.30 10.28 -9.74
CA LEU A 57 -9.94 9.13 -8.91
C LEU A 57 -9.70 7.88 -9.75
N ILE A 58 -8.50 7.33 -9.62
CA ILE A 58 -8.08 6.07 -10.24
C ILE A 58 -7.94 5.02 -9.15
N LEU A 59 -8.76 3.97 -9.17
CA LEU A 59 -8.66 2.88 -8.22
C LEU A 59 -7.31 2.17 -8.32
N LYS A 60 -6.69 1.90 -7.16
CA LYS A 60 -5.42 1.18 -7.00
C LYS A 60 -5.45 0.31 -5.74
N GLY A 61 -4.28 -0.20 -5.36
CA GLY A 61 -4.10 -0.90 -4.09
C GLY A 61 -4.86 -2.23 -4.01
N GLY A 62 -5.27 -2.63 -2.81
CA GLY A 62 -5.80 -3.98 -2.57
C GLY A 62 -7.19 -4.23 -3.19
N ASN A 63 -8.07 -3.23 -3.14
CA ASN A 63 -9.43 -3.37 -3.64
C ASN A 63 -9.54 -3.32 -5.18
N LEU A 64 -8.53 -2.79 -5.89
CA LEU A 64 -8.43 -2.94 -7.34
C LEU A 64 -8.54 -4.41 -7.77
N TYR A 65 -7.84 -5.30 -7.08
CA TYR A 65 -7.85 -6.73 -7.39
C TYR A 65 -9.27 -7.28 -7.25
N ARG A 66 -9.89 -7.09 -6.09
CA ARG A 66 -11.20 -7.67 -5.79
C ARG A 66 -12.37 -7.05 -6.55
N LYS A 67 -12.30 -5.75 -6.85
CA LYS A 67 -13.41 -4.97 -7.41
C LYS A 67 -13.34 -4.76 -8.92
N ALA A 68 -12.19 -4.99 -9.58
CA ALA A 68 -12.04 -4.75 -11.02
C ALA A 68 -11.43 -5.91 -11.82
N TYR A 69 -10.74 -6.86 -11.17
CA TYR A 69 -10.00 -7.91 -11.88
C TYR A 69 -10.36 -9.33 -11.44
N LEU A 70 -10.32 -9.61 -10.15
CA LEU A 70 -10.30 -10.95 -9.58
C LEU A 70 -11.35 -11.07 -8.48
N SER A 71 -12.52 -11.64 -8.81
CA SER A 71 -13.66 -11.78 -7.88
C SER A 71 -13.34 -12.49 -6.57
N ASN A 72 -12.41 -13.45 -6.62
CA ASN A 72 -11.99 -14.22 -5.45
C ASN A 72 -10.68 -13.70 -4.82
N ALA A 73 -10.20 -12.50 -5.16
CA ALA A 73 -9.07 -11.89 -4.45
C ALA A 73 -9.39 -11.66 -2.96
N ARG A 74 -8.34 -11.52 -2.16
CA ARG A 74 -8.45 -11.25 -0.71
C ARG A 74 -9.24 -9.97 -0.42
N PHE A 75 -9.81 -9.92 0.77
CA PHE A 75 -10.45 -8.74 1.31
C PHE A 75 -9.39 -7.71 1.72
N SER A 76 -9.64 -6.45 1.37
CA SER A 76 -8.82 -5.31 1.77
C SER A 76 -9.63 -4.41 2.72
N LYS A 77 -8.95 -3.74 3.65
CA LYS A 77 -9.60 -2.88 4.65
C LYS A 77 -9.89 -1.47 4.16
N ASP A 78 -9.18 -1.04 3.12
CA ASP A 78 -9.17 0.34 2.62
C ASP A 78 -9.38 0.35 1.10
N LEU A 79 -10.04 1.39 0.59
CA LEU A 79 -10.05 1.74 -0.83
C LEU A 79 -8.87 2.69 -1.10
N ASP A 80 -7.98 2.33 -2.02
CA ASP A 80 -6.83 3.17 -2.37
C ASP A 80 -7.09 3.83 -3.73
N PHE A 81 -6.92 5.14 -3.82
CA PHE A 81 -7.06 5.91 -5.05
C PHE A 81 -5.78 6.69 -5.38
N GLY A 82 -5.48 6.77 -6.67
CA GLY A 82 -4.53 7.70 -7.25
C GLY A 82 -5.25 8.90 -7.87
N PHE A 83 -4.61 10.06 -7.90
CA PHE A 83 -5.04 11.20 -8.71
C PHE A 83 -3.83 11.89 -9.36
N GLN A 84 -4.03 12.54 -10.51
CA GLN A 84 -3.00 13.37 -11.16
C GLN A 84 -3.35 14.85 -11.19
N THR A 85 -4.65 15.18 -11.19
CA THR A 85 -5.15 16.56 -11.14
C THR A 85 -5.36 16.95 -9.68
N PRO A 86 -4.83 18.11 -9.23
CA PRO A 86 -4.99 18.55 -7.85
C PRO A 86 -6.45 18.52 -7.38
N LEU A 87 -6.64 18.02 -6.17
CA LEU A 87 -7.92 17.97 -5.48
C LEU A 87 -7.84 18.89 -4.25
N ASN A 88 -8.99 19.31 -3.73
CA ASN A 88 -9.05 19.95 -2.41
C ASN A 88 -9.96 19.12 -1.47
N SER A 89 -9.74 19.26 -0.16
CA SER A 89 -10.43 18.46 0.86
C SER A 89 -11.94 18.69 0.89
N GLU A 90 -12.37 19.93 0.68
CA GLU A 90 -13.75 20.40 0.72
C GLU A 90 -14.57 19.74 -0.39
N PHE A 91 -14.07 19.77 -1.62
CA PHE A 91 -14.64 19.08 -2.77
C PHE A 91 -14.76 17.57 -2.54
N ILE A 92 -13.71 16.93 -2.00
CA ILE A 92 -13.74 15.48 -1.74
C ILE A 92 -14.84 15.16 -0.71
N ILE A 93 -14.96 15.89 0.40
CA ILE A 93 -15.97 15.57 1.42
C ILE A 93 -17.39 15.88 0.95
N GLU A 94 -17.60 16.98 0.21
CA GLU A 94 -18.90 17.35 -0.37
C GLU A 94 -19.40 16.24 -1.30
N GLU A 95 -18.56 15.81 -2.25
CA GLU A 95 -18.90 14.76 -3.20
C GLU A 95 -19.11 13.39 -2.52
N LEU A 96 -18.25 13.01 -1.57
CA LEU A 96 -18.43 11.75 -0.84
C LEU A 96 -19.70 11.74 0.01
N ASN A 97 -20.10 12.86 0.59
CA ASN A 97 -21.37 12.94 1.33
C ASN A 97 -22.58 12.85 0.39
N GLN A 98 -22.55 13.51 -0.76
CA GLN A 98 -23.61 13.37 -1.77
C GLN A 98 -23.74 11.93 -2.26
N ILE A 99 -22.60 11.25 -2.49
CA ILE A 99 -22.58 9.82 -2.81
C ILE A 99 -23.23 8.99 -1.69
N CYS A 100 -22.89 9.26 -0.43
CA CYS A 100 -23.48 8.54 0.71
C CYS A 100 -25.00 8.70 0.79
N GLU A 101 -25.53 9.90 0.55
CA GLU A 101 -26.96 10.17 0.50
C GLU A 101 -27.64 9.37 -0.62
N ASN A 102 -27.11 9.42 -1.83
CA ASN A 102 -27.66 8.69 -2.98
C ASN A 102 -27.62 7.17 -2.76
N ILE A 103 -26.54 6.66 -2.17
CA ILE A 103 -26.42 5.24 -1.81
C ILE A 103 -27.47 4.88 -0.75
N ALA A 104 -27.68 5.71 0.26
CA ALA A 104 -28.66 5.45 1.31
C ALA A 104 -30.07 5.30 0.72
N GLU A 105 -30.46 6.14 -0.24
CA GLU A 105 -31.74 6.04 -0.94
C GLU A 105 -31.90 4.74 -1.76
N LYS A 106 -30.83 4.30 -2.41
CA LYS A 106 -30.85 3.14 -3.33
C LYS A 106 -30.70 1.79 -2.63
N SER A 107 -29.92 1.77 -1.55
CA SER A 107 -29.43 0.54 -0.93
C SER A 107 -29.82 0.39 0.54
N GLY A 108 -30.40 1.42 1.16
CA GLY A 108 -30.77 1.39 2.58
C GLY A 108 -29.59 1.46 3.57
N ILE A 109 -28.36 1.70 3.11
CA ILE A 109 -27.20 1.87 3.98
C ILE A 109 -27.34 3.16 4.80
N ASP A 110 -27.28 3.04 6.12
CA ASP A 110 -27.41 4.16 7.05
C ASP A 110 -26.03 4.78 7.34
N PHE A 111 -25.68 5.82 6.57
CA PHE A 111 -24.45 6.61 6.74
C PHE A 111 -24.61 7.70 7.81
N ASP A 112 -23.56 7.90 8.61
CA ASP A 112 -23.45 8.98 9.60
C ASP A 112 -22.64 10.15 9.00
N LEU A 113 -23.31 10.97 8.19
CA LEU A 113 -22.71 12.09 7.46
C LEU A 113 -22.02 13.11 8.38
N ASN A 114 -22.52 13.28 9.61
CA ASN A 114 -21.95 14.20 10.60
C ASN A 114 -20.57 13.77 11.11
N ARG A 115 -20.24 12.48 10.97
CA ARG A 115 -18.93 11.92 11.37
C ARG A 115 -17.99 11.72 10.20
N ASN A 116 -18.49 11.78 8.97
CA ASN A 116 -17.67 11.70 7.78
C ASN A 116 -16.62 12.80 7.80
N LYS A 117 -15.40 12.45 7.39
CA LYS A 117 -14.29 13.39 7.40
C LYS A 117 -13.29 13.08 6.31
N VAL A 118 -12.65 14.14 5.81
CA VAL A 118 -11.49 14.08 4.93
C VAL A 118 -10.36 14.84 5.61
N GLU A 119 -9.24 14.16 5.83
CA GLU A 119 -8.04 14.74 6.43
C GLU A 119 -6.94 14.87 5.37
N TYR A 120 -6.53 16.11 5.10
CA TYR A 120 -5.34 16.36 4.27
C TYR A 120 -4.08 15.85 4.98
N LYS A 121 -3.27 15.12 4.22
CA LYS A 121 -1.97 14.60 4.62
C LYS A 121 -0.95 15.03 3.59
N GLN A 122 -0.04 15.91 3.99
CA GLN A 122 1.16 16.11 3.20
C GLN A 122 2.08 14.90 3.37
N THR A 123 2.31 14.16 2.29
CA THR A 123 3.32 13.11 2.29
C THR A 123 4.71 13.74 2.38
N PHE A 124 5.70 13.00 2.86
CA PHE A 124 7.06 13.54 2.99
C PHE A 124 7.71 13.87 1.65
N ASN A 125 7.16 13.33 0.56
CA ASN A 125 7.53 13.70 -0.79
C ASN A 125 6.81 14.98 -1.24
N ASN A 126 6.30 15.81 -0.32
CA ASN A 126 5.41 16.97 -0.58
C ASN A 126 4.27 16.64 -1.56
N SER A 127 4.00 15.35 -1.78
CA SER A 127 2.88 14.92 -2.58
C SER A 127 1.64 14.99 -1.72
N GLU A 128 0.56 15.36 -2.35
CA GLU A 128 -0.73 15.54 -1.71
C GLU A 128 -1.38 14.18 -1.47
N ALA A 129 -1.97 14.02 -0.29
CA ALA A 129 -2.78 12.86 0.03
C ALA A 129 -3.93 13.26 0.95
N TYR A 130 -4.98 12.47 0.93
CA TYR A 130 -6.18 12.63 1.74
C TYR A 130 -6.54 11.28 2.33
N GLU A 131 -6.94 11.26 3.60
CA GLU A 131 -7.62 10.11 4.19
C GLU A 131 -9.07 10.49 4.41
N ALA A 132 -9.99 9.82 3.72
CA ALA A 132 -11.41 9.93 3.98
C ALA A 132 -11.88 8.77 4.88
N ARG A 133 -12.80 9.05 5.78
CA ARG A 133 -13.52 8.02 6.57
C ARG A 133 -15.00 8.26 6.44
N LEU A 134 -15.71 7.29 5.86
CA LEU A 134 -17.16 7.28 5.73
C LEU A 134 -17.74 6.31 6.75
N TYR A 135 -18.56 6.82 7.64
CA TYR A 135 -19.11 6.08 8.77
C TYR A 135 -20.51 5.58 8.45
N PHE A 136 -20.80 4.31 8.76
CA PHE A 136 -22.12 3.72 8.56
C PHE A 136 -22.48 2.77 9.70
N LYS A 137 -23.77 2.54 9.92
CA LYS A 137 -24.25 1.58 10.92
C LYS A 137 -24.11 0.15 10.41
N ASP A 138 -23.76 -0.77 11.31
CA ASP A 138 -23.72 -2.19 10.98
C ASP A 138 -25.11 -2.70 10.52
N PHE A 139 -25.09 -3.74 9.69
CA PHE A 139 -26.30 -4.30 9.10
C PHE A 139 -27.08 -5.16 10.09
N PHE A 140 -26.58 -5.39 11.31
CA PHE A 140 -27.21 -6.26 12.30
C PHE A 140 -28.03 -5.49 13.34
N GLY A 141 -27.87 -4.18 13.47
CA GLY A 141 -28.67 -3.29 14.29
C GLY A 141 -28.32 -3.36 15.78
N LYS A 142 -27.05 -3.61 16.14
CA LYS A 142 -26.65 -3.68 17.56
C LYS A 142 -26.72 -2.28 18.20
N PRO A 143 -27.58 -2.05 19.22
CA PRO A 143 -27.70 -0.74 19.86
C PRO A 143 -26.37 -0.36 20.54
N GLY A 144 -25.83 0.82 20.21
CA GLY A 144 -24.72 1.46 20.93
C GLY A 144 -23.28 1.10 20.53
N ARG A 145 -23.07 0.09 19.67
CA ARG A 145 -21.77 -0.33 19.09
C ARG A 145 -22.11 -1.16 17.85
N ILE A 146 -21.91 -0.74 16.59
CA ILE A 146 -20.61 -0.43 15.97
C ILE A 146 -20.86 0.48 14.75
N THR A 147 -20.35 1.70 14.75
CA THR A 147 -20.18 2.45 13.50
C THR A 147 -18.95 1.90 12.80
N ILE A 148 -19.14 1.23 11.67
CA ILE A 148 -18.04 0.80 10.81
C ILE A 148 -17.59 2.01 10.00
N SER A 149 -16.31 2.08 9.65
CA SER A 149 -15.81 3.08 8.71
C SER A 149 -15.27 2.41 7.45
N ALA A 150 -15.71 2.89 6.30
CA ALA A 150 -15.02 2.73 5.04
C ALA A 150 -13.89 3.78 4.97
N LYS A 151 -12.64 3.33 4.89
CA LYS A 151 -11.47 4.20 4.77
C LYS A 151 -11.05 4.29 3.30
N LEU A 152 -10.84 5.51 2.83
CA LEU A 152 -10.32 5.80 1.50
C LEU A 152 -8.97 6.52 1.65
N ASP A 153 -7.91 5.94 1.10
CA ASP A 153 -6.59 6.57 0.99
C ASP A 153 -6.42 7.12 -0.43
N ILE A 154 -6.45 8.44 -0.58
CA ILE A 154 -6.38 9.13 -1.88
C ILE A 154 -5.02 9.81 -1.97
N ALA A 155 -4.15 9.39 -2.89
CA ALA A 155 -2.78 9.88 -2.96
C ALA A 155 -2.39 10.33 -4.38
N GLU A 156 -1.69 11.44 -4.46
CA GLU A 156 -1.17 11.98 -5.72
C GLU A 156 -0.24 10.97 -6.40
N MET A 157 -0.42 10.78 -7.70
CA MET A 157 0.40 9.95 -8.56
C MET A 157 1.16 10.81 -9.57
N GLN A 158 2.43 11.05 -9.30
CA GLN A 158 3.31 11.81 -10.19
C GLN A 158 3.40 11.19 -11.59
N ARG A 159 3.30 9.87 -11.68
CA ARG A 159 3.36 9.15 -12.93
C ARG A 159 2.52 7.88 -12.87
N ILE A 160 1.83 7.64 -13.97
CA ILE A 160 1.19 6.38 -14.35
C ILE A 160 2.00 5.86 -15.53
N PHE A 161 2.36 4.58 -15.52
CA PHE A 161 3.27 4.00 -16.50
C PHE A 161 2.53 3.25 -17.62
N LEU A 162 1.36 2.70 -17.31
CA LEU A 162 0.51 1.97 -18.24
C LEU A 162 -0.86 2.65 -18.38
N PRO A 163 -1.56 2.50 -19.52
CA PRO A 163 -2.88 3.11 -19.71
C PRO A 163 -3.87 2.74 -18.59
N ILE A 164 -4.66 3.71 -18.14
CA ILE A 164 -5.77 3.46 -17.22
C ILE A 164 -6.80 2.56 -17.89
N GLN A 165 -7.33 1.61 -17.11
CA GLN A 165 -8.31 0.64 -17.57
C GLN A 165 -9.70 1.03 -17.07
N SER A 166 -10.70 0.86 -17.93
CA SER A 166 -12.11 0.82 -17.55
C SER A 166 -12.51 -0.64 -17.36
N ARG A 167 -13.05 -0.98 -16.19
CA ARG A 167 -13.42 -2.35 -15.85
C ARG A 167 -14.79 -2.39 -15.18
N PRO A 168 -15.66 -3.36 -15.52
CA PRO A 168 -16.93 -3.51 -14.82
C PRO A 168 -16.69 -3.82 -13.35
N LEU A 169 -17.45 -3.14 -12.48
CA LEU A 169 -17.41 -3.34 -11.03
C LEU A 169 -17.80 -4.78 -10.69
N ILE A 170 -16.95 -5.45 -9.92
CA ILE A 170 -17.26 -6.76 -9.35
C ILE A 170 -17.99 -6.55 -8.01
N HIS A 171 -19.31 -6.77 -8.05
CA HIS A 171 -20.19 -6.71 -6.89
C HIS A 171 -20.94 -8.06 -6.75
N PRO A 172 -20.35 -9.07 -6.05
CA PRO A 172 -20.85 -10.43 -6.03
C PRO A 172 -21.99 -10.63 -5.00
N TYR A 173 -22.97 -9.74 -5.03
CA TYR A 173 -24.12 -9.70 -4.12
C TYR A 173 -25.42 -9.64 -4.93
N SER A 174 -26.53 -10.00 -4.29
CA SER A 174 -27.84 -10.18 -4.96
C SER A 174 -28.37 -8.93 -5.66
N ASP A 175 -27.91 -7.74 -5.27
CA ASP A 175 -28.27 -6.43 -5.81
C ASP A 175 -27.31 -5.92 -6.91
N SER A 176 -26.50 -6.79 -7.51
CA SER A 176 -25.50 -6.43 -8.53
C SER A 176 -26.07 -5.68 -9.74
N SER A 177 -27.34 -5.87 -10.10
CA SER A 177 -28.00 -5.11 -11.16
C SER A 177 -28.20 -3.63 -10.82
N SER A 178 -28.22 -3.29 -9.54
CA SER A 178 -28.42 -1.93 -9.02
C SER A 178 -27.10 -1.27 -8.61
N CYS A 179 -26.06 -2.08 -8.35
CA CYS A 179 -24.71 -1.65 -8.03
C CYS A 179 -23.74 -2.02 -9.17
N SER A 180 -23.77 -1.24 -10.25
CA SER A 180 -22.98 -1.50 -11.46
C SER A 180 -22.35 -0.21 -12.00
N ALA A 181 -21.04 -0.23 -12.21
CA ALA A 181 -20.29 0.90 -12.75
C ALA A 181 -19.08 0.43 -13.56
N GLU A 182 -18.61 1.30 -14.46
CA GLU A 182 -17.31 1.17 -15.10
C GLU A 182 -16.24 1.87 -14.25
N VAL A 183 -15.39 1.08 -13.61
CA VAL A 183 -14.38 1.55 -12.65
C VAL A 183 -13.10 1.91 -13.39
N MET A 184 -12.64 3.16 -13.22
CA MET A 184 -11.33 3.60 -13.71
C MET A 184 -10.24 3.14 -12.75
N CYS A 185 -9.32 2.28 -13.21
CA CYS A 185 -8.31 1.66 -12.37
C CYS A 185 -6.94 1.53 -13.05
N LEU A 186 -5.88 1.33 -12.25
CA LEU A 186 -4.57 0.98 -12.81
C LEU A 186 -4.65 -0.34 -13.59
N LYS A 187 -3.84 -0.45 -14.64
CA LYS A 187 -3.61 -1.74 -15.29
C LYS A 187 -3.02 -2.74 -14.29
N LEU A 188 -3.48 -3.99 -14.32
CA LEU A 188 -3.12 -5.01 -13.34
C LEU A 188 -1.60 -5.21 -13.23
N GLU A 189 -0.89 -5.18 -14.36
CA GLU A 189 0.57 -5.31 -14.43
C GLU A 189 1.30 -4.17 -13.69
N GLU A 190 0.81 -2.93 -13.79
CA GLU A 190 1.39 -1.81 -13.05
C GLU A 190 1.12 -1.96 -11.53
N SER A 191 -0.07 -2.44 -11.15
CA SER A 191 -0.40 -2.72 -9.76
C SER A 191 0.47 -3.85 -9.18
N LEU A 192 0.76 -4.89 -9.96
CA LEU A 192 1.65 -5.99 -9.56
C LEU A 192 3.11 -5.54 -9.47
N ALA A 193 3.56 -4.65 -10.36
CA ALA A 193 4.87 -4.01 -10.23
C ALA A 193 4.99 -3.23 -8.91
N ASP A 194 3.92 -2.53 -8.50
CA ASP A 194 3.85 -1.87 -7.19
C ASP A 194 3.90 -2.88 -6.02
N LYS A 195 3.38 -4.11 -6.17
CA LYS A 195 3.52 -5.18 -5.15
C LYS A 195 4.97 -5.62 -4.98
N ILE A 196 5.69 -5.87 -6.08
CA ILE A 196 7.12 -6.21 -6.02
C ILE A 196 7.91 -5.06 -5.36
N LYS A 197 7.61 -3.81 -5.73
CA LYS A 197 8.21 -2.63 -5.08
C LYS A 197 7.92 -2.58 -3.58
N CYS A 198 6.67 -2.80 -3.18
CA CYS A 198 6.28 -2.78 -1.77
C CYS A 198 6.93 -3.92 -0.97
N LEU A 199 7.15 -5.09 -1.58
CA LEU A 199 7.89 -6.18 -0.95
C LEU A 199 9.35 -5.79 -0.67
N LEU A 200 10.01 -5.02 -1.54
CA LEU A 200 11.36 -4.49 -1.28
C LEU A 200 11.42 -3.47 -0.13
N GLN A 201 10.33 -2.73 0.04
CA GLN A 201 10.26 -1.55 0.90
C GLN A 201 9.77 -1.87 2.31
N ARG A 202 8.56 -2.42 2.38
CA ARG A 202 7.78 -2.56 3.61
C ARG A 202 7.50 -4.02 3.97
N ARG A 203 7.68 -4.94 3.01
CA ARG A 203 7.61 -6.41 3.23
C ARG A 203 6.26 -6.85 3.84
N HIS A 204 5.15 -6.28 3.35
CA HIS A 204 3.82 -6.65 3.84
C HIS A 204 3.33 -7.93 3.20
N ILE A 205 2.75 -8.80 4.02
CA ILE A 205 2.28 -10.12 3.59
C ILE A 205 1.15 -10.07 2.54
N ALA A 206 0.34 -9.02 2.62
CA ALA A 206 -0.74 -8.78 1.68
C ALA A 206 -0.23 -8.54 0.25
N ASP A 207 0.97 -7.95 0.11
CA ASP A 207 1.59 -7.74 -1.20
C ASP A 207 2.10 -9.05 -1.80
N LEU A 208 2.63 -9.95 -0.97
CA LEU A 208 3.03 -11.30 -1.39
C LEU A 208 1.80 -12.09 -1.85
N PHE A 209 0.72 -12.07 -1.06
CA PHE A 209 -0.52 -12.75 -1.42
C PHE A 209 -1.07 -12.24 -2.76
N ASP A 210 -1.23 -10.92 -2.91
CA ASP A 210 -1.79 -10.33 -4.13
C ASP A 210 -0.95 -10.68 -5.36
N LEU A 211 0.37 -10.64 -5.24
CA LEU A 211 1.31 -10.97 -6.32
C LEU A 211 1.18 -12.43 -6.75
N ILE A 212 1.25 -13.36 -5.79
CA ILE A 212 1.26 -14.79 -6.09
C ILE A 212 -0.11 -15.29 -6.54
N TYR A 213 -1.17 -14.83 -5.87
CA TYR A 213 -2.53 -15.16 -6.27
C TYR A 213 -2.79 -14.73 -7.71
N SER A 214 -2.43 -13.49 -8.08
CA SER A 214 -2.69 -12.95 -9.42
C SER A 214 -1.88 -13.64 -10.53
N ILE A 215 -0.65 -14.10 -10.24
CA ILE A 215 0.24 -14.68 -11.25
C ILE A 215 0.06 -16.20 -11.38
N PHE A 216 -0.17 -16.92 -10.28
CA PHE A 216 -0.12 -18.38 -10.26
C PHE A 216 -1.47 -19.06 -10.00
N PHE A 217 -2.39 -18.39 -9.31
CA PHE A 217 -3.68 -18.98 -8.91
C PHE A 217 -4.88 -18.36 -9.63
N ASN A 218 -4.65 -17.27 -10.37
CA ASN A 218 -5.61 -16.68 -11.28
C ASN A 218 -5.44 -17.29 -12.69
N SER A 219 -6.53 -17.79 -13.26
CA SER A 219 -6.60 -18.30 -14.64
C SER A 219 -7.46 -17.45 -15.57
N THR A 220 -8.08 -16.37 -15.07
CA THR A 220 -9.09 -15.61 -15.83
C THR A 220 -8.49 -14.45 -16.60
N ILE A 221 -7.37 -13.90 -16.16
CA ILE A 221 -6.74 -12.72 -16.76
C ILE A 221 -5.31 -13.04 -17.18
N PRO A 222 -4.99 -12.99 -18.49
CA PRO A 222 -3.61 -13.15 -18.95
C PRO A 222 -2.78 -11.96 -18.49
N LEU A 223 -1.55 -12.23 -18.06
CA LEU A 223 -0.62 -11.23 -17.56
C LEU A 223 0.68 -11.24 -18.36
N ASP A 224 1.16 -10.05 -18.72
CA ASP A 224 2.50 -9.90 -19.29
C ASP A 224 3.54 -9.66 -18.18
N LYS A 225 4.27 -10.73 -17.83
CA LYS A 225 5.36 -10.66 -16.84
C LYS A 225 6.49 -9.71 -17.26
N ALA A 226 6.76 -9.56 -18.55
CA ALA A 226 7.78 -8.63 -19.04
C ALA A 226 7.34 -7.18 -18.85
N GLU A 227 6.04 -6.88 -19.00
CA GLU A 227 5.48 -5.56 -18.71
C GLU A 227 5.53 -5.24 -17.21
N ILE A 228 5.16 -6.20 -16.34
CA ILE A 228 5.31 -6.07 -14.87
C ILE A 228 6.76 -5.72 -14.52
N PHE A 229 7.72 -6.47 -15.06
CA PHE A 229 9.14 -6.25 -14.83
C PHE A 229 9.61 -4.89 -15.35
N GLY A 230 9.23 -4.52 -16.57
CA GLY A 230 9.58 -3.24 -17.18
C GLY A 230 9.08 -2.04 -16.36
N VAL A 231 7.83 -2.08 -15.91
CA VAL A 231 7.25 -1.04 -15.05
C VAL A 231 7.94 -1.00 -13.69
N PHE A 232 8.21 -2.16 -13.09
CA PHE A 232 8.95 -2.24 -11.83
C PHE A 232 10.33 -1.56 -11.92
N LEU A 233 11.09 -1.81 -12.99
CA LEU A 233 12.38 -1.17 -13.20
C LEU A 233 12.26 0.34 -13.39
N GLN A 234 11.23 0.81 -14.10
CA GLN A 234 10.99 2.24 -14.29
C GLN A 234 10.60 2.96 -12.98
N LYS A 235 9.93 2.26 -12.06
CA LYS A 235 9.51 2.79 -10.76
C LYS A 235 10.62 2.82 -9.70
N THR A 236 11.73 2.11 -9.91
CA THR A 236 12.75 1.89 -8.88
C THR A 236 14.16 2.29 -9.30
N ILE A 237 15.05 2.41 -8.32
CA ILE A 237 16.48 2.75 -8.53
C ILE A 237 17.28 1.61 -9.18
N PHE A 238 16.67 0.45 -9.38
CA PHE A 238 17.36 -0.80 -9.71
C PHE A 238 17.49 -1.06 -11.22
N ALA A 239 16.95 -0.19 -12.08
CA ALA A 239 17.05 -0.34 -13.54
C ALA A 239 18.48 -0.60 -14.06
N ARG A 240 19.49 -0.02 -13.41
CA ARG A 240 20.91 -0.17 -13.79
C ARG A 240 21.57 -1.44 -13.24
N ASN A 241 21.03 -2.02 -12.19
CA ASN A 241 21.52 -3.27 -11.60
C ASN A 241 20.34 -4.10 -11.03
N PRO A 242 19.55 -4.74 -11.90
CA PRO A 242 18.40 -5.53 -11.47
C PRO A 242 18.78 -6.76 -10.63
N LYS A 243 20.01 -7.28 -10.77
CA LYS A 243 20.48 -8.44 -10.00
C LYS A 243 20.38 -8.22 -8.49
N VAL A 244 20.64 -7.01 -8.01
CA VAL A 244 20.53 -6.67 -6.58
C VAL A 244 19.10 -6.91 -6.05
N VAL A 245 18.08 -6.70 -6.89
CA VAL A 245 16.68 -6.92 -6.50
C VAL A 245 16.43 -8.40 -6.22
N ARG A 246 17.00 -9.29 -7.04
CA ARG A 246 16.94 -10.75 -6.84
C ARG A 246 17.40 -11.11 -5.44
N ASP A 247 18.59 -10.66 -5.05
CA ASP A 247 19.19 -11.02 -3.77
C ASP A 247 18.37 -10.47 -2.59
N ILE A 248 17.81 -9.25 -2.73
CA ILE A 248 16.96 -8.65 -1.69
C ILE A 248 15.64 -9.43 -1.55
N LEU A 249 14.97 -9.74 -2.66
CA LEU A 249 13.69 -10.46 -2.65
C LEU A 249 13.84 -11.91 -2.17
N LEU A 250 14.90 -12.62 -2.57
CA LEU A 250 15.17 -13.98 -2.08
C LEU A 250 15.62 -14.00 -0.61
N SER A 251 16.02 -12.85 -0.06
CA SER A 251 16.42 -12.71 1.35
C SER A 251 15.33 -12.09 2.21
N LEU A 252 14.06 -12.13 1.79
CA LEU A 252 12.95 -11.65 2.61
C LEU A 252 12.87 -12.42 3.94
N PRO A 253 12.40 -11.79 5.04
CA PRO A 253 12.36 -12.42 6.36
C PRO A 253 11.20 -13.44 6.45
N LEU A 254 11.38 -14.63 5.87
CA LEU A 254 10.33 -15.65 5.71
C LEU A 254 9.61 -16.01 7.01
N LYS A 255 10.32 -16.13 8.13
CA LYS A 255 9.72 -16.42 9.44
C LYS A 255 8.66 -15.39 9.83
N LYS A 256 8.99 -14.09 9.72
CA LYS A 256 8.06 -12.99 10.02
C LYS A 256 6.87 -12.96 9.06
N LEU A 257 7.12 -13.28 7.79
CA LEU A 257 6.06 -13.34 6.77
C LEU A 257 5.09 -14.51 7.02
N ASN A 258 5.59 -15.68 7.42
CA ASN A 258 4.75 -16.83 7.74
C ASN A 258 3.82 -16.55 8.93
N GLU A 259 4.36 -15.97 10.02
CA GLU A 259 3.56 -15.56 11.18
C GLU A 259 2.47 -14.54 10.78
N ALA A 260 2.76 -13.64 9.84
CA ALA A 260 1.81 -12.68 9.33
C ALA A 260 0.76 -13.28 8.38
N TRP A 261 1.10 -14.33 7.62
CA TRP A 261 0.23 -14.95 6.62
C TRP A 261 -1.06 -15.47 7.26
N ASN A 262 -0.91 -16.22 8.34
CA ASN A 262 -2.02 -16.86 9.03
C ASN A 262 -2.93 -15.87 9.77
N ASN A 263 -2.41 -14.68 10.12
CA ASN A 263 -3.11 -13.71 10.95
C ASN A 263 -3.73 -12.54 10.17
N TYR A 264 -3.17 -12.17 9.02
CA TYR A 264 -3.53 -10.92 8.34
C TYR A 264 -4.05 -11.09 6.91
N VAL A 265 -3.92 -12.27 6.31
CA VAL A 265 -4.50 -12.55 4.99
C VAL A 265 -5.95 -13.02 5.17
N ILE A 266 -6.89 -12.17 4.77
CA ILE A 266 -8.33 -12.48 4.78
C ILE A 266 -8.75 -12.73 3.34
N ALA A 267 -8.94 -13.99 2.94
CA ALA A 267 -9.31 -14.35 1.58
C ALA A 267 -10.41 -15.42 1.57
N PRO A 268 -11.23 -15.50 0.50
CA PRO A 268 -12.16 -16.61 0.28
C PRO A 268 -11.45 -17.96 0.37
N LEU A 269 -12.14 -19.00 0.86
CA LEU A 269 -11.58 -20.35 0.99
C LEU A 269 -11.00 -20.88 -0.32
N ILE A 270 -11.70 -20.64 -1.44
CA ILE A 270 -11.28 -21.04 -2.80
C ILE A 270 -9.95 -20.40 -3.24
N SER A 271 -9.54 -19.30 -2.61
CA SER A 271 -8.32 -18.55 -2.96
C SER A 271 -7.21 -18.71 -1.93
N LYS A 272 -7.42 -19.53 -0.89
CA LYS A 272 -6.37 -19.82 0.08
C LYS A 272 -5.43 -20.86 -0.48
N PHE A 273 -4.14 -20.64 -0.27
CA PHE A 273 -3.06 -21.56 -0.61
C PHE A 273 -2.01 -21.53 0.51
N ASP A 274 -1.19 -22.58 0.59
CA ASP A 274 -0.20 -22.72 1.64
C ASP A 274 0.91 -21.68 1.51
N PHE A 275 1.49 -21.28 2.65
CA PHE A 275 2.58 -20.32 2.66
C PHE A 275 3.84 -20.86 1.96
N ASN A 276 4.13 -22.17 2.05
CA ASN A 276 5.29 -22.76 1.38
C ASN A 276 5.10 -22.79 -0.14
N ASP A 277 3.87 -23.04 -0.61
CA ASP A 277 3.54 -22.92 -2.04
C ASP A 277 3.70 -21.46 -2.51
N ALA A 278 3.26 -20.51 -1.68
CA ALA A 278 3.42 -19.08 -1.95
C ALA A 278 4.90 -18.69 -2.13
N ILE A 279 5.77 -19.16 -1.22
CA ILE A 279 7.20 -18.89 -1.28
C ILE A 279 7.86 -19.61 -2.44
N SER A 280 7.53 -20.87 -2.71
CA SER A 280 8.10 -21.62 -3.84
C SER A 280 7.79 -20.93 -5.18
N ASN A 281 6.53 -20.51 -5.37
CA ASN A 281 6.11 -19.75 -6.54
C ASN A 281 6.76 -18.37 -6.60
N PHE A 282 6.91 -17.69 -5.45
CA PHE A 282 7.60 -16.41 -5.36
C PHE A 282 9.07 -16.50 -5.74
N GLU A 283 9.80 -17.48 -5.22
CA GLU A 283 11.21 -17.70 -5.57
C GLU A 283 11.37 -18.03 -7.06
N SER A 284 10.48 -18.85 -7.61
CA SER A 284 10.45 -19.13 -9.05
C SER A 284 10.24 -17.86 -9.86
N LEU A 285 9.23 -17.04 -9.50
CA LEU A 285 8.96 -15.76 -10.15
C LEU A 285 10.15 -14.81 -10.07
N VAL A 286 10.79 -14.69 -8.90
CA VAL A 286 11.95 -13.81 -8.73
C VAL A 286 13.11 -14.26 -9.61
N ARG A 287 13.37 -15.57 -9.73
CA ARG A 287 14.42 -16.10 -10.60
C ARG A 287 14.12 -15.90 -12.09
N GLU A 288 12.85 -15.98 -12.46
CA GLU A 288 12.35 -15.72 -13.82
C GLU A 288 12.48 -14.24 -14.19
N LEU A 289 12.00 -13.32 -13.34
CA LEU A 289 12.04 -11.87 -13.59
C LEU A 289 13.46 -11.30 -13.45
N PHE A 290 14.29 -11.89 -12.59
CA PHE A 290 15.64 -11.41 -12.28
C PHE A 290 16.71 -12.50 -12.51
N PRO A 291 17.01 -12.87 -13.77
CA PRO A 291 18.02 -13.87 -14.10
C PRO A 291 19.44 -13.48 -13.64
N GLU A 292 20.26 -14.50 -13.37
CA GLU A 292 21.67 -14.35 -12.92
C GLU A 292 22.57 -13.69 -13.98
N THR A 293 22.15 -13.74 -15.25
CA THR A 293 22.88 -13.18 -16.39
C THR A 293 22.92 -11.66 -16.40
N PHE A 294 22.14 -10.97 -15.55
CA PHE A 294 22.22 -9.52 -15.45
C PHE A 294 23.63 -9.06 -15.03
N SER A 295 24.25 -8.21 -15.85
CA SER A 295 25.59 -7.70 -15.59
C SER A 295 25.61 -6.81 -14.34
N SER A 296 26.45 -7.17 -13.39
CA SER A 296 26.76 -6.40 -12.20
C SER A 296 27.59 -5.15 -12.53
N ARG A 297 26.96 -4.06 -12.99
CA ARG A 297 27.61 -2.74 -13.00
C ARG A 297 27.35 -2.05 -11.67
N GLY A 298 28.40 -1.93 -10.86
CA GLY A 298 28.37 -1.15 -9.61
C GLY A 298 27.73 -1.88 -8.43
N ASP A 299 28.13 -3.11 -8.12
CA ASP A 299 27.61 -3.88 -6.97
C ASP A 299 27.76 -3.16 -5.61
N LEU A 300 28.71 -2.23 -5.50
CA LEU A 300 28.87 -1.36 -4.33
C LEU A 300 27.82 -0.24 -4.26
N ALA A 301 26.88 -0.14 -5.21
CA ALA A 301 25.90 0.93 -5.26
C ALA A 301 24.74 0.75 -4.27
N PHE A 302 24.47 -0.44 -3.73
CA PHE A 302 23.26 -0.68 -2.93
C PHE A 302 23.57 -1.40 -1.62
N PHE A 303 22.71 -1.22 -0.60
CA PHE A 303 22.86 -1.99 0.64
C PHE A 303 22.49 -3.47 0.39
N PRO A 304 23.40 -4.41 0.70
CA PRO A 304 23.14 -5.83 0.56
C PRO A 304 22.05 -6.30 1.54
N PRO A 305 21.39 -7.44 1.28
CA PRO A 305 20.21 -7.87 2.04
C PRO A 305 20.47 -8.03 3.54
N ASP A 306 21.63 -8.54 3.94
CA ASP A 306 22.03 -8.73 5.33
C ASP A 306 22.00 -7.42 6.14
N LYS A 307 22.43 -6.31 5.54
CA LYS A 307 22.44 -4.98 6.18
C LYS A 307 21.11 -4.29 6.01
N ARG A 308 20.52 -4.33 4.81
CA ARG A 308 19.22 -3.72 4.50
C ARG A 308 18.13 -4.23 5.44
N ASN A 309 18.01 -5.55 5.60
CA ASN A 309 16.98 -6.14 6.44
C ASN A 309 17.10 -5.68 7.90
N LYS A 310 18.32 -5.62 8.45
CA LYS A 310 18.56 -5.14 9.81
C LYS A 310 18.20 -3.66 9.97
N ILE A 311 18.54 -2.82 8.99
CA ILE A 311 18.19 -1.39 9.00
C ILE A 311 16.66 -1.22 9.01
N ILE A 312 15.95 -1.88 8.09
CA ILE A 312 14.49 -1.77 7.98
C ILE A 312 13.82 -2.34 9.25
N ASP A 313 14.27 -3.49 9.74
CA ASP A 313 13.74 -4.11 10.96
C ASP A 313 13.94 -3.23 12.19
N ALA A 314 15.11 -2.63 12.35
CA ALA A 314 15.39 -1.75 13.48
C ALA A 314 14.53 -0.48 13.43
N GLY A 315 14.33 0.12 12.26
CA GLY A 315 13.46 1.28 12.13
C GLY A 315 11.99 0.96 12.35
N TYR A 316 11.50 -0.17 11.83
CA TYR A 316 10.12 -0.60 12.05
C TYR A 316 9.83 -0.85 13.53
N ASN A 317 10.74 -1.52 14.24
CA ASN A 317 10.60 -1.84 15.66
C ASN A 317 11.11 -0.72 16.60
N GLN A 318 11.54 0.42 16.04
CA GLN A 318 12.13 1.54 16.78
C GLN A 318 13.25 1.10 17.74
N LYS A 319 14.13 0.21 17.25
CA LYS A 319 15.32 -0.29 17.95
C LYS A 319 16.58 0.41 17.44
N LEU A 320 17.55 0.61 18.33
CA LEU A 320 18.86 1.12 17.96
C LEU A 320 19.64 0.07 17.15
N LEU A 321 20.46 0.53 16.22
CA LEU A 321 21.47 -0.27 15.55
C LEU A 321 22.81 -0.10 16.24
N ILE A 322 23.55 -1.20 16.40
CA ILE A 322 24.98 -1.20 16.74
C ILE A 322 25.73 -1.40 15.43
N ILE A 323 26.48 -0.39 15.00
CA ILE A 323 27.18 -0.39 13.71
C ILE A 323 28.67 -0.23 13.95
N ASN A 324 29.48 -1.19 13.49
CA ASN A 324 30.93 -1.01 13.39
C ASN A 324 31.24 -0.34 12.05
N TYR A 325 31.45 0.98 12.09
CA TYR A 325 31.70 1.81 10.91
C TYR A 325 33.12 2.35 10.92
N GLU A 326 33.93 1.93 9.93
CA GLU A 326 35.35 2.28 9.84
C GLU A 326 36.14 2.01 11.14
N GLY A 327 35.79 0.94 11.87
CA GLY A 327 36.43 0.56 13.14
C GLY A 327 35.83 1.21 14.40
N TYR A 328 34.81 2.06 14.27
CA TYR A 328 34.13 2.68 15.41
C TYR A 328 32.76 2.06 15.61
N VAL A 329 32.51 1.57 16.83
CA VAL A 329 31.18 1.11 17.25
C VAL A 329 30.28 2.32 17.50
N ARG A 330 29.11 2.33 16.88
CA ARG A 330 28.13 3.42 16.95
C ARG A 330 26.75 2.88 17.29
N GLU A 331 26.07 3.54 18.21
CA GLU A 331 24.64 3.39 18.45
C GLU A 331 23.88 4.37 17.55
N VAL A 332 23.01 3.85 16.70
CA VAL A 332 22.39 4.63 15.62
C VAL A 332 20.88 4.41 15.57
N GLU A 333 20.11 5.50 15.60
CA GLU A 333 18.68 5.49 15.27
C GLU A 333 18.52 5.44 13.73
N PRO A 334 17.91 4.40 13.13
CA PRO A 334 17.76 4.30 11.67
C PRO A 334 16.59 5.12 11.11
N TYR A 335 16.84 5.93 10.08
CA TYR A 335 15.84 6.83 9.50
C TYR A 335 15.55 6.61 8.03
N SER A 336 16.55 6.47 7.15
CA SER A 336 16.27 6.31 5.71
C SER A 336 17.39 5.62 4.94
N LEU A 337 17.02 4.96 3.84
CA LEU A 337 17.90 4.52 2.77
C LEU A 337 17.59 5.35 1.53
N THR A 338 18.58 6.06 0.99
CA THR A 338 18.37 6.98 -0.14
C THR A 338 19.45 6.78 -1.19
N TYR A 339 19.03 6.55 -2.43
CA TYR A 339 19.92 6.51 -3.57
C TYR A 339 20.26 7.90 -4.09
N LYS A 340 21.54 8.17 -4.33
CA LYS A 340 22.02 9.42 -4.92
C LYS A 340 23.11 9.17 -5.94
N ILE A 341 23.06 9.96 -7.00
CA ILE A 341 24.06 10.05 -8.05
C ILE A 341 25.01 11.19 -7.70
N ARG A 342 26.29 10.86 -7.59
CA ARG A 342 27.37 11.82 -7.36
C ARG A 342 27.67 12.61 -8.64
N GLN A 343 28.47 13.67 -8.51
CA GLN A 343 28.87 14.50 -9.66
C GLN A 343 29.68 13.74 -10.72
N ASP A 344 30.39 12.69 -10.30
CA ASP A 344 31.14 11.76 -11.16
C ASP A 344 30.22 10.72 -11.85
N GLY A 345 28.89 10.84 -11.70
CA GLY A 345 27.91 9.94 -12.32
C GLY A 345 27.71 8.62 -11.58
N ILE A 346 28.47 8.35 -10.52
CA ILE A 346 28.36 7.13 -9.73
C ILE A 346 27.16 7.24 -8.78
N GLY A 347 26.20 6.34 -8.94
CA GLY A 347 25.05 6.23 -8.05
C GLY A 347 25.33 5.26 -6.91
N GLN A 348 24.93 5.65 -5.70
CA GLN A 348 25.03 4.81 -4.51
C GLN A 348 23.89 5.10 -3.52
N GLU A 349 23.49 4.07 -2.78
CA GLU A 349 22.56 4.13 -1.66
C GLU A 349 23.28 4.53 -0.37
N TYR A 350 22.66 5.44 0.36
CA TYR A 350 23.16 6.03 1.58
C TYR A 350 22.20 5.73 2.72
N PHE A 351 22.71 5.20 3.83
CA PHE A 351 21.94 5.04 5.05
C PHE A 351 22.07 6.29 5.93
N TYR A 352 20.95 6.92 6.24
CA TYR A 352 20.87 8.03 7.16
C TYR A 352 20.41 7.55 8.53
N GLY A 353 21.23 7.81 9.54
CA GLY A 353 20.92 7.47 10.92
C GLY A 353 21.44 8.51 11.90
N TYR A 354 20.76 8.66 13.04
CA TYR A 354 21.19 9.58 14.09
C TYR A 354 22.15 8.87 15.03
N ASP A 355 23.42 9.28 14.97
CA ASP A 355 24.53 8.68 15.73
C ASP A 355 24.57 9.27 17.13
N LEU A 356 24.31 8.43 18.13
CA LEU A 356 24.29 8.78 19.56
C LEU A 356 25.68 8.80 20.20
N THR A 357 26.70 8.24 19.53
CA THR A 357 28.07 8.15 20.04
C THR A 357 28.94 9.32 19.58
N GLY A 358 28.56 9.97 18.48
CA GLY A 358 29.28 11.07 17.85
C GLY A 358 30.55 10.66 17.07
N GLY A 359 31.00 9.41 17.22
CA GLY A 359 32.18 8.82 16.59
C GLY A 359 33.40 9.75 16.61
N LYS A 360 34.16 9.79 15.50
CA LYS A 360 35.33 10.70 15.34
C LYS A 360 34.98 12.19 15.54
N SER A 361 33.77 12.60 15.19
CA SER A 361 33.35 14.00 15.20
C SER A 361 32.88 14.51 16.56
N LYS A 362 32.83 13.64 17.59
CA LYS A 362 32.34 13.91 18.96
C LYS A 362 30.99 14.64 19.03
N SER A 363 30.19 14.57 17.96
CA SER A 363 28.93 15.30 17.82
C SER A 363 27.80 14.35 17.47
N VAL A 364 26.79 14.34 18.34
CA VAL A 364 25.56 13.57 18.18
C VAL A 364 24.68 14.26 17.15
N SER A 365 24.58 13.65 15.98
CA SER A 365 23.85 14.22 14.85
C SER A 365 23.42 13.14 13.88
N ILE A 366 22.59 13.50 12.91
CA ILE A 366 22.41 12.64 11.74
C ILE A 366 23.73 12.50 11.00
N LYS A 367 24.07 11.26 10.63
CA LYS A 367 25.25 10.88 9.86
C LYS A 367 24.81 10.06 8.65
N ILE A 368 25.74 9.94 7.71
CA ILE A 368 25.58 9.18 6.49
C ILE A 368 26.52 7.99 6.56
N PHE A 369 25.99 6.80 6.32
CA PHE A 369 26.72 5.54 6.32
C PHE A 369 26.68 4.92 4.92
N LEU A 370 27.84 4.46 4.48
CA LEU A 370 28.00 3.65 3.26
C LEU A 370 28.14 2.19 3.65
N HIS A 371 27.47 1.30 2.93
CA HIS A 371 27.50 -0.14 3.25
C HIS A 371 28.93 -0.72 3.17
N SER A 372 29.75 -0.25 2.22
CA SER A 372 31.16 -0.68 2.05
C SER A 372 32.06 -0.35 3.24
N LYS A 373 31.62 0.55 4.12
CA LYS A 373 32.35 1.00 5.31
C LYS A 373 31.78 0.40 6.61
N ILE A 374 30.68 -0.34 6.53
CA ILE A 374 30.08 -1.07 7.64
C ILE A 374 30.71 -2.46 7.71
N ARG A 375 31.49 -2.72 8.76
CA ARG A 375 32.09 -4.04 9.03
C ARG A 375 31.08 -5.00 9.64
N SER A 376 30.25 -4.51 10.56
CA SER A 376 29.16 -5.27 11.17
C SER A 376 28.00 -4.35 11.53
N ILE A 377 26.80 -4.93 11.59
CA ILE A 377 25.55 -4.27 11.95
C ILE A 377 24.68 -5.26 12.72
N GLU A 378 24.16 -4.83 13.87
CA GLU A 378 23.31 -5.62 14.75
C GLU A 378 22.16 -4.76 15.28
N ILE A 379 21.04 -5.39 15.62
CA ILE A 379 19.90 -4.73 16.25
C ILE A 379 20.09 -4.84 17.76
N SER A 380 20.05 -3.72 18.46
CA SER A 380 20.11 -3.67 19.92
C SER A 380 18.74 -3.91 20.54
N ASP A 381 18.72 -4.36 21.80
CA ASP A 381 17.50 -4.40 22.61
C ASP A 381 17.00 -3.01 23.03
N LYS A 382 17.84 -1.98 22.92
CA LYS A 382 17.47 -0.59 23.26
C LYS A 382 16.49 -0.02 22.23
N SER A 383 15.37 0.49 22.71
CA SER A 383 14.41 1.24 21.89
C SER A 383 14.73 2.74 21.84
N PHE A 384 14.24 3.43 20.81
CA PHE A 384 14.33 4.89 20.72
C PHE A 384 12.96 5.51 20.38
N THR A 385 12.77 6.76 20.79
CA THR A 385 11.64 7.57 20.30
C THR A 385 12.10 8.35 19.07
N PRO A 386 11.48 8.18 17.90
CA PRO A 386 11.94 8.83 16.67
C PRO A 386 11.96 10.36 16.78
N ARG A 387 13.14 10.93 16.55
CA ARG A 387 13.41 12.39 16.47
C ARG A 387 12.98 12.96 15.13
N PHE A 388 13.18 12.16 14.10
CA PHE A 388 12.73 12.39 12.74
C PHE A 388 11.71 11.34 12.37
N GLU A 389 11.05 11.56 11.25
CA GLU A 389 10.18 10.54 10.69
C GLU A 389 11.01 9.45 9.98
N ILE A 390 10.54 8.20 10.08
CA ILE A 390 11.28 7.02 9.60
C ILE A 390 10.78 6.70 8.18
N GLU A 391 11.64 6.91 7.19
CA GLU A 391 11.32 6.81 5.76
C GLU A 391 11.80 5.50 5.12
N LEU A 392 12.10 4.47 5.93
CA LEU A 392 12.64 3.19 5.44
C LEU A 392 11.66 2.42 4.54
N SER A 393 10.36 2.68 4.65
CA SER A 393 9.33 2.18 3.74
C SER A 393 9.43 2.72 2.31
N LYS A 394 10.41 3.58 2.01
CA LYS A 394 10.67 4.10 0.65
C LYS A 394 11.97 3.57 0.04
N ALA A 395 12.68 2.69 0.75
CA ALA A 395 13.96 2.18 0.29
C ALA A 395 13.83 1.51 -1.09
N GLY A 396 14.56 2.00 -2.10
CA GLY A 396 14.44 1.53 -3.49
C GLY A 396 13.75 2.50 -4.46
N GLU A 397 13.25 3.64 -3.98
CA GLU A 397 12.73 4.73 -4.82
C GLU A 397 13.76 5.82 -5.13
N PHE A 398 13.57 6.51 -6.26
CA PHE A 398 14.27 7.76 -6.51
C PHE A 398 13.75 8.82 -5.53
N GLY A 399 14.64 9.33 -4.68
CA GLY A 399 14.33 10.52 -3.88
C GLY A 399 14.17 11.76 -4.78
N LYS A 400 13.43 12.77 -4.31
CA LYS A 400 13.20 14.06 -5.01
C LYS A 400 14.46 14.71 -5.61
N ARG A 401 15.60 14.51 -4.96
CA ARG A 401 16.89 15.07 -5.35
C ARG A 401 17.84 13.90 -5.57
N PRO A 402 17.95 13.40 -6.82
CA PRO A 402 18.90 12.32 -7.12
C PRO A 402 20.35 12.79 -6.96
N TYR A 403 20.61 14.10 -6.89
CA TYR A 403 21.95 14.67 -6.70
C TYR A 403 22.12 15.34 -5.32
N PHE A 404 23.37 15.43 -4.85
CA PHE A 404 23.69 16.22 -3.66
C PHE A 404 23.51 17.73 -3.92
N PRO A 405 23.02 18.52 -2.94
CA PRO A 405 22.91 19.96 -3.10
C PRO A 405 24.30 20.60 -3.31
N ARG A 406 24.39 21.56 -4.25
CA ARG A 406 25.63 22.30 -4.56
C ARG A 406 26.16 23.16 -3.39
N THR A 407 25.35 23.44 -2.36
CA THR A 407 25.74 24.20 -1.17
C THR A 407 25.58 23.35 0.10
N ARG A 408 26.51 23.48 1.06
CA ARG A 408 26.44 22.85 2.41
C ARG A 408 25.32 23.46 3.26
N ARG A 409 24.05 23.41 2.82
CA ARG A 409 22.92 23.63 3.74
C ARG A 409 22.65 22.34 4.50
N ARG A 410 22.43 22.45 5.81
CA ARG A 410 22.09 21.33 6.70
C ARG A 410 20.93 20.54 6.08
N PHE A 411 21.11 19.24 5.91
CA PHE A 411 20.01 18.33 5.55
C PHE A 411 18.88 18.49 6.58
N THR A 412 17.68 18.85 6.11
CA THR A 412 16.50 18.97 6.95
C THR A 412 15.66 17.71 6.79
N PHE A 413 15.76 16.79 7.76
CA PHE A 413 14.68 15.82 7.97
C PHE A 413 13.45 16.55 8.49
N SER A 414 12.26 16.09 8.13
CA SER A 414 11.03 16.59 8.72
C SER A 414 11.06 16.28 10.23
N LYS A 415 10.93 17.31 11.07
CA LYS A 415 10.77 17.09 12.52
C LYS A 415 9.34 16.61 12.74
N LYS A 416 9.16 15.55 13.54
CA LYS A 416 7.82 15.07 13.93
C LYS A 416 7.06 16.22 14.60
N ARG A 417 5.93 16.64 14.01
CA ARG A 417 5.04 17.65 14.62
C ARG A 417 4.48 17.06 15.93
N ARG A 418 4.67 17.76 17.06
CA ARG A 418 4.04 17.37 18.33
C ARG A 418 2.52 17.57 18.20
N PRO A 419 1.67 16.67 18.75
CA PRO A 419 0.25 16.92 18.82
C PRO A 419 0.02 18.22 19.61
N ARG A 420 -0.73 19.16 19.02
CA ARG A 420 -1.21 20.35 19.76
C ARG A 420 -2.08 19.83 20.90
N ARG A 421 -1.61 19.99 22.15
CA ARG A 421 -2.49 19.87 23.31
C ARG A 421 -3.59 20.91 23.12
N ARG A 422 -4.82 20.47 22.87
CA ARG A 422 -6.00 21.32 23.08
C ARG A 422 -5.99 21.66 24.57
N LYS A 423 -5.84 22.95 24.90
CA LYS A 423 -6.21 23.47 26.22
C LYS A 423 -7.72 23.60 26.25
#